data_AF-A0A932A770-F1
#
_entry.id   AF-A0A932A770-F1
#
_cell.length_a   1.000
_cell.length_b   1.000
_cell.length_c   1.000
_cell.angle_alpha   90.00
_cell.angle_beta   90.00
_cell.angle_gamma   90.00
#
_symmetry.space_group_name_H-M   'P 1'
#
loop_
_entity.id
_entity.type
_entity.pdbx_description
1 polymer ?
#
loop_
_entity_poly.entity_id
_entity_poly.type
_entity_poly.pdbx_seq_one_letter_code
_entity_poly.pdbx_strand_id
1 'polypeptide(L)' 'MLRLQITARKGSESEKDGTVHSFTINALKDQGWDLRLKEGTQEFTVVAPTTPGEYVVECTVKCGEGHDDMKMKLVVAP' A
#
# COMPACT_ATOMS: atom_id res chain seq x y z
N MET A 1 5.41 13.24 -10.12
CA MET A 1 4.34 12.47 -9.45
C MET A 1 4.19 11.14 -10.16
N LEU A 2 3.93 10.07 -9.41
CA LEU A 2 3.68 8.73 -9.91
C LEU A 2 2.18 8.46 -9.82
N ARG A 3 1.62 7.84 -10.86
CA ARG A 3 0.23 7.39 -10.88
C ARG A 3 0.21 5.88 -10.70
N LEU A 4 -0.39 5.43 -9.61
CA LEU A 4 -0.54 4.01 -9.29
C LEU A 4 -2.00 3.61 -9.53
N GLN A 5 -2.22 2.61 -10.38
CA GLN A 5 -3.52 1.97 -10.54
C GLN A 5 -3.46 0.62 -9.83
N ILE A 6 -4.19 0.49 -8.73
CA ILE A 6 -4.11 -0.67 -7.84
C ILE A 6 -5.48 -1.34 -7.81
N THR A 7 -5.53 -2.64 -8.09
CA THR A 7 -6.72 -3.47 -7.89
C THR A 7 -6.58 -4.24 -6.58
N ALA A 8 -7.46 -3.99 -5.62
CA ALA A 8 -7.51 -4.75 -4.37
C ALA A 8 -8.68 -5.73 -4.39
N ARG A 9 -8.43 -6.95 -3.92
CA ARG A 9 -9.46 -7.99 -3.73
C ARG A 9 -9.61 -8.25 -2.24
N LYS A 10 -10.85 -8.27 -1.77
CA LYS A 10 -11.14 -8.48 -0.35
C LYS A 10 -10.61 -9.84 0.11
N GLY A 11 -9.93 -9.86 1.26
CA GLY A 11 -9.55 -11.09 1.97
C GLY A 11 -10.71 -11.63 2.80
N SER A 12 -10.41 -12.30 3.92
CA SER A 12 -11.44 -12.74 4.86
C SER A 12 -11.92 -11.62 5.78
N GLU A 13 -11.10 -10.58 5.97
CA GLU A 13 -11.37 -9.44 6.86
C GLU A 13 -11.24 -8.10 6.13
N SER A 14 -11.86 -7.06 6.70
CA SER A 14 -11.77 -5.69 6.24
C SER A 14 -12.06 -4.74 7.40
N GLU A 15 -11.58 -3.50 7.31
CA GLU A 15 -11.93 -2.47 8.29
C GLU A 15 -13.37 -1.97 8.14
N LYS A 16 -13.85 -1.31 9.20
CA LYS A 16 -15.23 -0.75 9.28
C LYS A 16 -15.53 0.27 8.19
N ASP A 17 -14.51 0.96 7.70
CA ASP A 17 -14.64 1.96 6.65
C ASP A 17 -14.66 1.33 5.24
N GLY A 18 -14.56 0.00 5.13
CA GLY A 18 -14.50 -0.75 3.87
C GLY A 18 -13.11 -0.90 3.28
N THR A 19 -12.05 -0.50 4.00
CA THR A 19 -10.67 -0.77 3.57
C THR A 19 -10.38 -2.27 3.65
N VAL A 20 -9.99 -2.87 2.53
CA VAL A 20 -9.71 -4.30 2.41
C VAL A 20 -8.22 -4.62 2.51
N HIS A 21 -7.35 -3.69 2.13
CA HIS A 21 -5.90 -3.76 2.23
C HIS A 21 -5.31 -2.36 2.36
N SER A 22 -4.02 -2.25 2.69
CA SER A 22 -3.28 -1.01 2.47
C SER A 22 -2.03 -1.24 1.62
N PHE A 23 -1.59 -0.19 0.94
CA PHE A 23 -0.27 -0.12 0.32
C PHE A 23 0.51 0.94 1.10
N THR A 24 1.34 0.48 2.04
CA THR A 24 1.93 1.37 3.05
C THR A 24 3.44 1.22 3.12
N ILE A 25 4.17 2.34 3.11
CA ILE A 25 5.60 2.40 3.49
C ILE A 25 5.67 3.16 4.81
N ASN A 26 5.95 2.47 5.93
CA ASN A 26 5.87 3.06 7.26
C ASN A 26 6.69 4.35 7.44
N ALA A 27 7.91 4.39 6.92
CA ALA A 27 8.79 5.55 7.03
C ALA A 27 8.32 6.76 6.21
N LEU A 28 7.37 6.57 5.28
CA LEU A 28 6.90 7.58 4.33
C LEU A 28 5.38 7.84 4.45
N LYS A 29 4.73 7.39 5.54
CA LYS A 29 3.29 7.59 5.76
C LYS A 29 2.87 9.06 5.63
N ASP A 30 3.61 9.95 6.28
CA ASP A 30 3.36 11.40 6.27
C ASP A 30 3.59 12.04 4.88
N GLN A 31 4.19 11.30 3.95
CA GLN A 31 4.41 11.71 2.55
C GLN A 31 3.37 11.11 1.60
N GLY A 32 2.30 10.53 2.14
CA GLY A 32 1.19 9.96 1.36
C GLY A 32 1.38 8.50 0.95
N TRP A 33 2.40 7.80 1.45
CA TRP A 33 2.57 6.36 1.24
C TRP A 33 1.82 5.53 2.29
N ASP A 34 0.59 5.93 2.63
CA ASP A 34 -0.37 5.12 3.41
C ASP A 34 -1.69 5.02 2.65
N LEU A 35 -1.68 4.24 1.56
CA LEU A 35 -2.83 4.16 0.66
C LEU A 35 -3.83 3.15 1.20
N ARG A 36 -5.03 3.63 1.57
CA ARG A 36 -6.15 2.79 1.99
C ARG A 36 -6.87 2.23 0.77
N LEU A 37 -6.86 0.92 0.61
CA LEU A 37 -7.42 0.26 -0.57
C LEU A 37 -8.84 -0.24 -0.29
N LYS A 38 -9.82 0.24 -1.07
CA LYS A 38 -11.17 -0.35 -1.16
C LYS A 38 -11.17 -1.44 -2.21
N GLU A 39 -12.17 -2.31 -2.16
CA GLU A 39 -12.32 -3.38 -3.15
C GLU A 39 -12.49 -2.82 -4.57
N GLY A 40 -11.83 -3.46 -5.54
CA GLY A 40 -11.81 -3.02 -6.94
C GLY A 40 -10.56 -2.21 -7.30
N THR A 41 -10.64 -1.53 -8.44
CA THR A 41 -9.53 -0.74 -8.99
C THR A 41 -9.65 0.72 -8.56
N GLN A 42 -8.57 1.25 -8.01
CA GLN A 42 -8.45 2.66 -7.62
C GLN A 42 -7.17 3.26 -8.19
N GLU A 43 -7.19 4.58 -8.41
CA GLU A 43 -6.03 5.34 -8.85
C GLU A 43 -5.53 6.25 -7.73
N PHE A 44 -4.22 6.27 -7.52
CA PHE A 44 -3.56 7.12 -6.54
C PHE A 44 -2.48 7.95 -7.22
N THR A 45 -2.34 9.19 -6.80
CA THR A 45 -1.21 10.04 -7.20
C THR A 45 -0.30 10.20 -6.00
N VAL A 46 0.94 9.75 -6.12
CA VAL A 46 1.94 9.82 -5.04
C VAL A 46 3.21 10.53 -5.53
N VAL A 47 4.01 10.99 -4.58
CA VAL A 47 5.35 11.50 -4.87
C VAL A 47 6.35 10.36 -4.69
N ALA A 48 7.19 10.13 -5.70
CA ALA A 48 8.27 9.15 -5.60
C ALA A 48 9.20 9.52 -4.44
N PRO A 49 9.69 8.57 -3.63
CA PRO A 49 10.73 8.87 -2.65
C PRO A 49 11.95 9.47 -3.35
N THR A 50 12.54 10.50 -2.75
CA THR A 50 13.69 11.22 -3.34
C THR A 50 15.02 10.55 -3.07
N THR A 51 15.08 9.65 -2.08
CA THR A 51 16.27 8.90 -1.74
C THR A 51 16.26 7.57 -2.50
N PRO A 52 17.29 7.25 -3.30
CA PRO A 52 17.41 5.92 -3.90
C PRO A 52 17.51 4.84 -2.82
N GLY A 53 16.95 3.67 -3.09
CA GLY A 53 17.01 2.54 -2.16
C GLY A 53 15.85 1.56 -2.29
N GLU A 54 15.86 0.57 -1.41
CA GLU A 54 14.80 -0.42 -1.26
C GLU A 54 13.87 -0.02 -0.12
N TYR A 55 12.57 0.00 -0.40
CA TYR A 55 11.52 0.28 0.56
C TYR A 55 10.60 -0.93 0.70
N VAL A 56 10.26 -1.27 1.94
CA VAL A 56 9.24 -2.29 2.21
C VAL A 56 7.87 -1.64 2.15
N VAL A 57 7.04 -2.15 1.25
CA VAL A 57 5.61 -1.91 1.21
C VAL A 57 4.93 -3.06 1.95
N GLU A 58 4.06 -2.74 2.88
CA GLU A 58 3.30 -3.73 3.64
C GLU A 58 1.83 -3.36 3.78
N CYS A 59 1.01 -4.36 4.04
CA CYS A 59 -0.37 -4.16 4.46
C CYS A 59 -0.40 -3.85 5.96
N THR A 60 -1.16 -2.84 6.37
CA THR A 60 -1.38 -2.47 7.79
C THR A 60 -2.84 -2.69 8.22
N VAL A 61 -3.65 -3.20 7.31
CA VAL A 61 -5.06 -3.57 7.52
C VAL A 61 -5.11 -5.06 7.83
N LYS A 62 -5.68 -5.44 8.97
CA LYS A 62 -5.94 -6.86 9.29
C LYS A 62 -6.91 -7.43 8.26
N CYS A 63 -6.36 -8.06 7.22
CA CYS A 63 -7.10 -8.51 6.04
C CYS A 63 -7.33 -10.03 6.01
N GLY A 64 -6.81 -10.74 7.01
CA GLY A 64 -7.01 -12.18 7.21
C GLY A 64 -5.72 -12.98 7.31
N GLU A 65 -5.84 -14.28 7.08
CA GLU A 65 -4.70 -15.20 7.01
C GLU A 65 -3.71 -14.77 5.91
N GLY A 66 -2.41 -14.84 6.22
CA GLY A 66 -1.34 -14.40 5.32
C GLY A 66 -1.06 -12.88 5.34
N HIS A 67 -1.77 -12.10 6.15
CA HIS A 67 -1.57 -10.65 6.29
C HIS A 67 -0.11 -10.28 6.60
N ASP A 68 0.50 -10.93 7.59
CA ASP A 68 1.85 -10.57 8.07
C ASP A 68 2.96 -10.86 7.04
N ASP A 69 2.68 -11.75 6.10
CA ASP A 69 3.57 -12.11 4.99
C ASP A 69 3.33 -11.25 3.74
N MET A 70 2.27 -10.43 3.72
CA MET A 70 1.88 -9.59 2.59
C MET A 70 2.79 -8.36 2.48
N LYS A 71 3.98 -8.57 1.92
CA LYS A 71 5.01 -7.55 1.74
C LYS A 71 5.47 -7.50 0.29
N MET A 72 5.88 -6.31 -0.13
CA MET A 72 6.44 -6.03 -1.45
C MET A 72 7.65 -5.13 -1.30
N LYS A 73 8.57 -5.23 -2.25
CA LYS A 73 9.73 -4.34 -2.36
C LYS A 73 9.49 -3.29 -3.43
N LEU A 74 9.58 -2.01 -3.06
CA LEU A 74 9.70 -0.90 -3.99
C LEU A 74 11.17 -0.51 -4.12
N VAL A 75 11.70 -0.47 -5.34
CA VAL A 75 13.08 -0.05 -5.62
C VAL A 75 13.04 1.32 -6.28
N VAL A 76 13.70 2.30 -5.67
CA VAL A 76 13.95 3.61 -6.26
C VAL A 76 15.38 3.63 -6.77
N ALA A 77 15.53 3.61 -8.09
CA ALA A 77 16.83 3.70 -8.74
C ALA A 77 17.35 5.16 -8.75
N PRO A 78 18.68 5.36 -8.87
CA PRO A 78 19.27 6.68 -9.09
C PRO A 78 18.79 7.37 -10.37
#